data_AF-A0AAN6GXP1-F1
#
_entry.id   AF-A0AAN6GXP1-F1
#
_cell.length_a   1.000
_cell.length_b   1.000
_cell.length_c   1.000
_cell.angle_alpha   90.00
_cell.angle_beta   90.00
_cell.angle_gamma   90.00
#
_symmetry.space_group_name_H-M   'P 1'
#
loop_
_entity.id
_entity.type
_entity.pdbx_description
1 polymer ?
#
loop_
_entity_poly.entity_id
_entity_poly.type
_entity_poly.pdbx_seq_one_letter_code
_entity_poly.pdbx_strand_id
1 'polypeptide(L)'
;MQQTYAQDSSSSGSRNYGVKELAEENKAARSTAFSDAQGPPSQGAFKMWSDEDEWSQWKRVGDPVLHIELRRWADIVLLAPCDANTLAKLANGICDNLLTSFFRALSPSTPTLIFPAMNTLMYEHPLTSRHLEVLTSLLGYEVHGPIPKRLACGDLGQGAMFEWSDIVSIVVERFGLVPRAEQ
;
A
#
# COMPACT_ATOMS: atom_id res chain seq x y z
N MET A 1 29.88 1.90 -46.47
CA MET A 1 29.10 2.84 -47.30
C MET A 1 28.00 3.42 -46.41
N GLN A 2 27.88 4.74 -46.40
CA GLN A 2 27.03 5.57 -45.52
C GLN A 2 25.53 5.56 -45.87
N GLN A 3 24.69 5.77 -44.83
CA GLN A 3 23.41 6.54 -44.74
C GLN A 3 22.20 6.08 -45.61
N THR A 4 20.91 6.22 -45.22
CA THR A 4 20.18 7.43 -44.77
C THR A 4 18.81 7.11 -44.11
N TYR A 5 18.33 8.03 -43.26
CA TYR A 5 17.03 8.16 -42.56
C TYR A 5 15.83 8.54 -43.47
N ALA A 6 14.57 8.21 -43.09
CA ALA A 6 13.48 9.18 -42.73
C ALA A 6 12.00 8.69 -42.91
N GLN A 7 11.24 8.77 -41.80
CA GLN A 7 9.84 9.18 -41.54
C GLN A 7 8.58 8.61 -42.26
N ASP A 8 7.78 7.88 -41.47
CA ASP A 8 6.44 8.20 -40.90
C ASP A 8 5.24 8.65 -41.79
N SER A 9 4.09 7.95 -41.68
CA SER A 9 2.75 8.56 -41.55
C SER A 9 1.63 7.52 -41.30
N SER A 10 1.17 7.47 -40.05
CA SER A 10 -0.24 7.49 -39.57
C SER A 10 -1.38 6.78 -40.34
N SER A 11 -2.10 5.89 -39.65
CA SER A 11 -3.42 6.22 -39.07
C SER A 11 -4.01 5.06 -38.26
N SER A 12 -4.43 5.32 -37.02
CA SER A 12 -5.34 4.43 -36.27
C SER A 12 -6.30 5.28 -35.45
N GLY A 13 -7.59 5.19 -35.76
CA GLY A 13 -8.68 5.82 -35.04
C GLY A 13 -9.54 4.81 -34.26
N SER A 14 -9.80 5.16 -32.99
CA SER A 14 -11.03 5.01 -32.18
C SER A 14 -10.66 4.70 -30.72
N ARG A 15 -11.00 5.60 -29.78
CA ARG A 15 -10.56 5.62 -28.37
C ARG A 15 -11.61 5.02 -27.42
N ASN A 16 -11.14 4.25 -26.45
CA ASN A 16 -11.92 3.49 -25.46
C ASN A 16 -11.26 3.72 -24.09
N TYR A 17 -11.97 4.32 -23.13
CA TYR A 17 -11.35 4.79 -21.88
C TYR A 17 -11.07 3.64 -20.89
N GLY A 18 -9.79 3.42 -20.54
CA GLY A 18 -9.31 2.33 -19.67
C GLY A 18 -8.38 2.80 -18.54
N VAL A 19 -7.87 1.87 -17.72
CA VAL A 19 -6.97 2.10 -16.58
C VAL A 19 -5.74 2.98 -16.93
N LYS A 20 -5.38 3.09 -18.20
CA LYS A 20 -4.33 3.98 -18.71
C LYS A 20 -4.71 5.46 -18.79
N GLU A 21 -5.98 5.83 -19.01
CA GLU A 21 -6.42 7.24 -18.96
C GLU A 21 -6.61 7.73 -17.52
N LEU A 22 -6.98 6.84 -16.59
CA LEU A 22 -6.97 7.13 -15.15
C LEU A 22 -5.54 7.23 -14.58
N ALA A 23 -4.55 6.59 -15.22
CA ALA A 23 -3.13 6.80 -14.95
C ALA A 23 -2.59 8.13 -15.51
N GLU A 24 -3.23 8.70 -16.54
CA GLU A 24 -2.84 9.99 -17.14
C GLU A 24 -3.55 11.18 -16.45
N GLU A 25 -4.78 11.04 -15.93
CA GLU A 25 -5.44 12.08 -15.11
C GLU A 25 -4.82 12.21 -13.70
N ASN A 26 -4.18 11.16 -13.18
CA ASN A 26 -3.30 11.21 -12.00
C ASN A 26 -2.04 12.08 -12.21
N LYS A 27 -1.70 12.35 -13.47
CA LYS A 27 -0.62 13.26 -13.86
C LYS A 27 -1.06 14.73 -13.79
N ALA A 28 -2.37 15.03 -13.70
CA ALA A 28 -2.91 16.35 -14.02
C ALA A 28 -3.43 17.21 -12.85
N ALA A 29 -3.87 16.65 -11.72
CA ALA A 29 -4.45 17.47 -10.64
C ALA A 29 -4.37 16.72 -9.30
N ARG A 30 -3.86 17.31 -8.22
CA ARG A 30 -4.44 18.53 -7.64
C ARG A 30 -3.36 19.42 -7.02
N SER A 31 -2.77 20.25 -7.87
CA SER A 31 -2.25 21.59 -7.53
C SER A 31 -1.05 21.59 -6.56
N THR A 32 0.20 21.64 -7.03
CA THR A 32 0.73 22.69 -7.93
C THR A 32 0.18 22.64 -9.36
N ALA A 33 -0.19 23.84 -9.81
CA ALA A 33 -1.00 24.08 -10.99
C ALA A 33 -0.32 23.61 -12.27
N PHE A 34 -1.16 23.08 -13.15
CA PHE A 34 -0.84 22.65 -14.51
C PHE A 34 -0.60 23.89 -15.40
N SER A 35 0.61 24.44 -15.39
CA SER A 35 1.15 25.24 -16.48
C SER A 35 2.66 25.03 -16.56
N ASP A 36 3.09 24.40 -17.65
CA ASP A 36 4.46 24.29 -18.15
C ASP A 36 5.52 23.67 -17.24
N ALA A 37 5.67 22.33 -17.27
CA ALA A 37 6.99 21.73 -17.09
C ALA A 37 7.04 20.29 -17.66
N GLN A 38 7.88 20.08 -18.67
CA GLN A 38 8.35 18.76 -19.08
C GLN A 38 9.41 18.26 -18.08
N GLY A 39 9.20 17.09 -17.46
CA GLY A 39 10.18 16.41 -16.60
C GLY A 39 9.58 15.27 -15.75
N PRO A 40 10.39 14.32 -15.22
CA PRO A 40 9.93 13.28 -14.30
C PRO A 40 9.40 13.87 -12.99
N PRO A 41 8.46 13.19 -12.30
CA PRO A 41 7.86 13.72 -11.07
C PRO A 41 8.95 13.91 -10.01
N SER A 42 9.06 15.13 -9.49
CA SER A 42 9.98 15.50 -8.42
C SER A 42 9.80 14.60 -7.20
N GLN A 43 10.90 14.30 -6.51
CA GLN A 43 10.95 13.54 -5.25
C GLN A 43 9.69 13.73 -4.36
N GLY A 44 9.02 12.64 -4.00
CA GLY A 44 8.06 12.65 -2.87
C GLY A 44 6.56 12.70 -3.16
N ALA A 45 6.07 12.36 -4.36
CA ALA A 45 4.62 12.24 -4.58
C ALA A 45 4.06 10.95 -3.93
N PHE A 46 3.44 11.05 -2.75
CA PHE A 46 2.64 9.98 -2.14
C PHE A 46 1.15 10.24 -2.40
N LYS A 47 0.37 9.17 -2.59
CA LYS A 47 -1.08 9.24 -2.77
C LYS A 47 -1.79 8.70 -1.53
N MET A 48 -2.72 9.48 -1.00
CA MET A 48 -3.55 9.09 0.14
C MET A 48 -4.95 8.71 -0.35
N TRP A 49 -5.48 7.62 0.18
CA TRP A 49 -6.82 7.14 -0.10
C TRP A 49 -7.59 7.01 1.21
N SER A 50 -8.88 7.34 1.20
CA SER A 50 -9.77 7.17 2.35
C SER A 50 -11.01 6.35 1.98
N ASP A 51 -11.83 6.02 2.98
CA ASP A 51 -13.05 5.23 2.79
C ASP A 51 -14.05 5.95 1.86
N GLU A 52 -14.04 7.28 1.82
CA GLU A 52 -14.87 8.07 0.91
C GLU A 52 -14.49 7.86 -0.56
N ASP A 53 -13.23 7.54 -0.85
CA ASP A 53 -12.77 7.31 -2.22
C ASP A 53 -13.26 5.96 -2.76
N GLU A 54 -13.55 4.99 -1.88
CA GLU A 54 -13.82 3.59 -2.24
C GLU A 54 -14.96 3.45 -3.25
N TRP A 55 -16.01 4.25 -3.06
CA TRP A 55 -17.25 4.18 -3.83
C TRP A 55 -17.45 5.37 -4.77
N SER A 56 -16.51 6.32 -4.80
CA SER A 56 -16.62 7.56 -5.57
C SER A 56 -16.76 7.32 -7.08
N GLN A 57 -16.15 6.24 -7.59
CA GLN A 57 -16.12 5.90 -9.01
C GLN A 57 -17.12 4.81 -9.40
N TRP A 58 -17.68 4.08 -8.43
CA TRP A 58 -18.58 2.95 -8.69
C TRP A 58 -20.03 3.42 -8.81
N LYS A 59 -20.59 3.41 -10.02
CA LYS A 59 -21.97 3.81 -10.29
C LYS A 59 -22.80 2.69 -10.90
N ARG A 60 -22.15 1.75 -11.58
CA ARG A 60 -22.77 0.59 -12.22
C ARG A 60 -21.83 -0.61 -12.20
N VAL A 61 -22.42 -1.79 -12.40
CA VAL A 61 -21.66 -3.03 -12.59
C VAL A 61 -20.69 -2.86 -13.76
N GLY A 62 -19.42 -3.15 -13.52
CA GLY A 62 -18.32 -2.97 -14.48
C GLY A 62 -17.44 -1.77 -14.21
N ASP A 63 -17.89 -0.81 -13.40
CA ASP A 63 -17.03 0.29 -12.94
C ASP A 63 -15.96 -0.24 -11.95
N PRO A 64 -14.77 0.38 -11.89
CA PRO A 64 -13.71 -0.04 -11.00
C PRO A 64 -14.12 0.11 -9.53
N VAL A 65 -13.69 -0.85 -8.72
CA VAL A 65 -13.85 -0.83 -7.26
C VAL A 65 -12.47 -0.61 -6.65
N LEU A 66 -12.30 0.44 -5.85
CA LEU A 66 -10.98 0.93 -5.47
C LEU A 66 -10.11 -0.14 -4.79
N HIS A 67 -10.64 -0.86 -3.78
CA HIS A 67 -9.86 -1.89 -3.08
C HIS A 67 -9.43 -3.05 -4.02
N ILE A 68 -10.22 -3.36 -5.05
CA ILE A 68 -9.88 -4.37 -6.06
C ILE A 68 -8.80 -3.86 -7.03
N GLU A 69 -8.77 -2.57 -7.32
CA GLU A 69 -7.70 -1.97 -8.13
C GLU A 69 -6.41 -1.85 -7.33
N LEU A 70 -6.49 -1.43 -6.07
CA LEU A 70 -5.33 -1.35 -5.17
C LEU A 70 -4.66 -2.72 -5.00
N ARG A 71 -5.43 -3.80 -4.83
CA ARG A 71 -4.84 -5.16 -4.70
C ARG A 71 -4.18 -5.65 -5.99
N ARG A 72 -4.60 -5.15 -7.16
CA ARG A 72 -3.93 -5.46 -8.44
C ARG A 72 -2.65 -4.67 -8.63
N TRP A 73 -2.60 -3.47 -8.06
CA TRP A 73 -1.46 -2.56 -8.15
C TRP A 73 -0.33 -2.93 -7.17
N ALA A 74 -0.66 -3.45 -5.99
CA ALA A 74 0.32 -3.67 -4.92
C ALA A 74 1.24 -4.87 -5.18
N ASP A 75 2.53 -4.60 -5.37
CA ASP A 75 3.59 -5.62 -5.40
C ASP A 75 4.03 -6.05 -3.99
N ILE A 76 4.01 -5.11 -3.03
CA ILE A 76 4.37 -5.30 -1.61
C ILE A 76 3.37 -4.51 -0.78
N VAL A 77 2.92 -5.08 0.34
CA VAL A 77 2.00 -4.44 1.29
C VAL A 77 2.64 -4.32 2.65
N LEU A 78 2.58 -3.13 3.25
CA LEU A 78 3.04 -2.85 4.60
C LEU A 78 1.86 -2.31 5.42
N LEU A 79 1.60 -2.87 6.60
CA LEU A 79 0.68 -2.31 7.59
C LEU A 79 1.45 -1.83 8.82
N ALA A 80 1.71 -0.54 8.88
CA ALA A 80 2.49 0.10 9.93
C ALA A 80 1.92 1.50 10.28
N PRO A 81 1.36 1.70 11.48
CA PRO A 81 1.11 0.71 12.52
C PRO A 81 -0.07 -0.22 12.21
N CYS A 82 -0.01 -1.46 12.71
CA CYS A 82 -1.17 -2.32 12.86
C CYS A 82 -1.69 -2.24 14.30
N ASP A 83 -2.80 -1.54 14.50
CA ASP A 83 -3.44 -1.48 15.82
C ASP A 83 -4.21 -2.77 16.14
N ALA A 84 -4.59 -2.95 17.41
CA ALA A 84 -5.27 -4.16 17.84
C ALA A 84 -6.64 -4.36 17.18
N ASN A 85 -7.32 -3.26 16.83
CA ASN A 85 -8.64 -3.30 16.20
C ASN A 85 -8.54 -3.81 14.75
N THR A 86 -7.64 -3.24 13.96
CA THR A 86 -7.35 -3.69 12.60
C THR A 86 -6.86 -5.13 12.61
N LEU A 87 -5.94 -5.48 13.52
CA LEU A 87 -5.49 -6.87 13.71
C LEU A 87 -6.66 -7.83 13.95
N ALA A 88 -7.58 -7.47 14.85
CA ALA A 88 -8.77 -8.28 15.13
C ALA A 88 -9.68 -8.40 13.91
N LYS A 89 -9.92 -7.30 13.18
CA LYS A 89 -10.73 -7.31 11.97
C LYS A 89 -10.14 -8.21 10.89
N LEU A 90 -8.83 -8.10 10.65
CA LEU A 90 -8.13 -8.94 9.68
C LEU A 90 -8.21 -10.42 10.05
N ALA A 91 -7.96 -10.77 11.32
CA ALA A 91 -8.01 -12.15 11.78
C ALA A 91 -9.43 -12.76 11.70
N ASN A 92 -10.47 -11.94 11.85
CA ASN A 92 -11.86 -12.39 11.78
C ASN A 92 -12.52 -12.19 10.40
N GLY A 93 -11.77 -11.67 9.41
CA GLY A 93 -12.26 -11.45 8.06
C GLY A 93 -13.31 -10.35 7.91
N ILE A 94 -13.32 -9.37 8.82
CA ILE A 94 -14.19 -8.18 8.74
C ILE A 94 -13.66 -7.27 7.63
N CYS A 95 -14.54 -6.80 6.75
CA CYS A 95 -14.24 -5.90 5.63
C CYS A 95 -15.23 -4.72 5.62
N ASP A 96 -15.04 -3.79 6.55
CA ASP A 96 -15.96 -2.68 6.82
C ASP A 96 -15.39 -1.30 6.50
N ASN A 97 -14.17 -1.25 5.95
CA ASN A 97 -13.52 -0.04 5.46
C ASN A 97 -12.55 -0.37 4.31
N LEU A 98 -12.04 0.64 3.62
CA LEU A 98 -11.20 0.46 2.43
C LEU A 98 -9.98 -0.43 2.72
N LEU A 99 -9.33 -0.21 3.87
CA LEU A 99 -8.17 -0.98 4.29
C LEU A 99 -8.49 -2.46 4.46
N THR A 100 -9.51 -2.78 5.24
CA THR A 100 -9.88 -4.17 5.55
C THR A 100 -10.46 -4.90 4.34
N SER A 101 -11.22 -4.21 3.50
CA SER A 101 -11.68 -4.72 2.20
C SER A 101 -10.51 -5.01 1.25
N PHE A 102 -9.52 -4.12 1.19
CA PHE A 102 -8.28 -4.32 0.44
C PHE A 102 -7.54 -5.56 0.91
N PHE A 103 -7.30 -5.71 2.22
CA PHE A 103 -6.64 -6.89 2.78
C PHE A 103 -7.43 -8.17 2.53
N ARG A 104 -8.76 -8.14 2.60
CA ARG A 104 -9.61 -9.32 2.34
C ARG A 104 -9.52 -9.81 0.90
N ALA A 105 -9.23 -8.89 -0.03
CA ALA A 105 -9.09 -9.14 -1.46
C ALA A 105 -7.63 -9.38 -1.91
N LEU A 106 -6.64 -9.25 -1.01
CA LEU A 106 -5.24 -9.49 -1.34
C LEU A 106 -5.02 -10.95 -1.76
N SER A 107 -4.11 -11.14 -2.72
CA SER A 107 -3.67 -12.49 -3.09
C SER A 107 -2.82 -13.06 -1.96
N PRO A 108 -2.95 -14.35 -1.61
CA PRO A 108 -2.02 -15.03 -0.70
C PRO A 108 -0.55 -14.99 -1.18
N SER A 109 -0.32 -14.72 -2.46
CA SER A 109 1.02 -14.58 -3.04
C SER A 109 1.63 -13.18 -2.91
N THR A 110 0.85 -12.17 -2.49
CA THR A 110 1.35 -10.79 -2.36
C THR A 110 2.11 -10.66 -1.04
N PRO A 111 3.44 -10.37 -1.07
CA PRO A 111 4.23 -10.17 0.14
C PRO A 111 3.63 -9.09 1.03
N THR A 112 3.31 -9.47 2.27
CA THR A 112 2.58 -8.61 3.21
C THR A 112 3.29 -8.61 4.55
N LEU A 113 3.76 -7.43 4.97
CA LEU A 113 4.44 -7.24 6.25
C LEU A 113 3.55 -6.43 7.20
N ILE A 114 3.45 -6.88 8.44
CA ILE A 114 2.60 -6.30 9.48
C ILE A 114 3.49 -5.85 10.64
N PHE A 115 3.27 -4.62 11.12
CA PHE A 115 4.02 -4.03 12.23
C PHE A 115 3.06 -3.67 13.36
N PRO A 116 2.77 -4.61 14.28
CA PRO A 116 1.86 -4.37 15.38
C PRO A 116 2.35 -3.25 16.29
N ALA A 117 1.43 -2.36 16.67
CA ALA A 117 1.71 -1.28 17.61
C ALA A 117 0.49 -1.04 18.50
N MET A 118 0.63 -1.33 19.80
CA MET A 118 -0.44 -1.21 20.77
C MET A 118 0.14 -1.17 22.19
N ASN A 119 -0.67 -0.76 23.17
CA ASN A 119 -0.25 -0.81 24.58
C ASN A 119 0.14 -2.24 25.00
N THR A 120 1.08 -2.39 25.95
CA THR A 120 1.56 -3.68 26.45
C THR A 120 0.44 -4.64 26.83
N LEU A 121 -0.56 -4.17 27.59
CA LEU A 121 -1.66 -5.03 28.04
C LEU A 121 -2.57 -5.46 26.89
N MET A 122 -2.67 -4.64 25.84
CA MET A 122 -3.36 -5.03 24.61
C MET A 122 -2.54 -6.08 23.84
N TYR A 123 -1.21 -5.94 23.82
CA TYR A 123 -0.34 -6.88 23.14
C TYR A 123 -0.31 -8.26 23.84
N GLU A 124 -0.21 -8.26 25.17
CA GLU A 124 -0.25 -9.47 26.01
C GLU A 124 -1.63 -10.12 26.08
N HIS A 125 -2.67 -9.45 25.57
CA HIS A 125 -4.03 -9.99 25.58
C HIS A 125 -4.08 -11.31 24.78
N PRO A 126 -4.70 -12.40 25.31
CA PRO A 126 -4.73 -13.69 24.62
C PRO A 126 -5.34 -13.66 23.22
N LEU A 127 -6.30 -12.76 22.97
CA LEU A 127 -6.88 -12.58 21.64
C LEU A 127 -5.86 -12.01 20.65
N THR A 128 -4.97 -11.12 21.08
CA THR A 128 -3.92 -10.57 20.20
C THR A 128 -3.01 -11.68 19.71
N SER A 129 -2.56 -12.57 20.60
CA SER A 129 -1.78 -13.75 20.22
C SER A 129 -2.50 -14.63 19.20
N ARG A 130 -3.80 -14.93 19.43
CA ARG A 130 -4.62 -15.68 18.46
C ARG A 130 -4.76 -14.97 17.11
N HIS A 131 -4.96 -13.66 17.11
CA HIS A 131 -5.07 -12.90 15.86
C HIS A 131 -3.75 -12.91 15.08
N LEU A 132 -2.61 -12.77 15.77
CA LEU A 132 -1.28 -12.87 15.16
C LEU A 132 -1.04 -14.26 14.58
N GLU A 133 -1.49 -15.32 15.26
CA GLU A 133 -1.41 -16.69 14.75
C GLU A 133 -2.20 -16.87 13.44
N VAL A 134 -3.40 -16.26 13.33
CA VAL A 134 -4.16 -16.26 12.08
C VAL A 134 -3.37 -15.56 10.97
N LEU A 135 -2.85 -14.36 11.21
CA LEU A 135 -2.12 -13.60 10.20
C LEU A 135 -0.83 -14.33 9.76
N THR A 136 -0.10 -14.93 10.69
CA THR A 136 1.16 -15.62 10.40
C THR A 136 0.93 -17.01 9.80
N SER A 137 0.18 -17.87 10.48
CA SER A 137 0.08 -19.30 10.16
C SER A 137 -0.95 -19.59 9.08
N LEU A 138 -2.07 -18.86 9.06
CA LEU A 138 -3.13 -19.08 8.07
C LEU A 138 -2.93 -18.21 6.81
N LEU A 139 -2.65 -16.92 7.00
CA LEU A 139 -2.51 -15.97 5.88
C LEU A 139 -1.09 -15.87 5.33
N GLY A 140 -0.08 -16.33 6.08
CA GLY A 140 1.33 -16.28 5.64
C GLY A 140 1.96 -14.90 5.69
N TYR A 141 1.40 -13.97 6.47
CA TYR A 141 1.94 -12.61 6.59
C TYR A 141 3.19 -12.58 7.48
N GLU A 142 4.15 -11.74 7.11
CA GLU A 142 5.38 -11.51 7.87
C GLU A 142 5.11 -10.48 8.97
N VAL A 143 5.10 -10.90 10.24
CA VAL A 143 4.85 -10.00 11.39
C VAL A 143 6.17 -9.60 12.03
N HIS A 144 6.40 -8.28 12.17
CA HIS A 144 7.58 -7.72 12.81
C HIS A 144 7.21 -6.87 14.04
N GLY A 145 7.74 -7.27 15.20
CA GLY A 145 7.55 -6.55 16.46
C GLY A 145 6.33 -7.03 17.25
N PRO A 146 5.87 -6.23 18.24
CA PRO A 146 6.38 -4.93 18.66
C PRO A 146 7.73 -5.03 19.38
N ILE A 147 8.43 -3.90 19.47
CA ILE A 147 9.71 -3.79 20.18
C ILE A 147 9.53 -3.25 21.61
N PRO A 148 10.40 -3.63 22.55
CA PRO A 148 10.42 -3.02 23.88
C PRO A 148 10.94 -1.57 23.77
N LYS A 149 10.08 -0.59 24.06
CA LYS A 149 10.45 0.83 24.24
C LYS A 149 9.60 1.43 25.36
N ARG A 150 9.96 2.62 25.84
CA ARG A 150 9.11 3.40 26.75
C ARG A 150 7.85 3.82 25.99
N LEU A 151 6.69 3.31 26.41
CA LEU A 151 5.41 3.60 25.77
C LEU A 151 4.88 4.98 26.16
N ALA A 152 3.90 5.49 25.40
CA ALA A 152 3.27 6.79 25.65
C ALA A 152 2.64 6.93 27.05
N CYS A 153 2.33 5.81 27.72
CA CYS A 153 1.84 5.78 29.11
C CYS A 153 2.95 5.91 30.17
N GLY A 154 4.22 5.88 29.79
CA GLY A 154 5.38 5.98 30.69
C GLY A 154 6.01 4.64 31.09
N ASP A 155 5.32 3.52 30.84
CA ASP A 155 5.79 2.17 31.14
C ASP A 155 6.85 1.69 30.15
N LEU A 156 7.82 0.90 30.65
CA LEU A 156 8.70 0.09 29.81
C LEU A 156 7.94 -1.20 29.47
N GLY A 157 7.61 -1.40 28.20
CA GLY A 157 6.83 -2.57 27.79
C GLY A 157 7.01 -2.93 26.33
N GLN A 158 6.64 -4.17 25.99
CA GLN A 158 6.55 -4.63 24.61
C GLN A 158 5.26 -4.07 23.99
N GLY A 159 5.38 -3.19 23.01
CA GLY A 159 4.19 -2.56 22.41
C GLY A 159 4.48 -1.46 21.39
N ALA A 160 5.72 -0.96 21.34
CA ALA A 160 6.09 0.08 20.39
C ALA A 160 6.32 -0.50 18.98
N MET A 161 5.94 0.29 17.97
CA MET A 161 6.31 0.02 16.58
C MET A 161 7.84 0.16 16.40
N PHE A 162 8.37 -0.51 15.40
CA PHE A 162 9.68 -0.18 14.83
C PHE A 162 9.73 1.30 14.40
N GLU A 163 10.93 1.91 14.40
CA GLU A 163 11.07 3.21 13.73
C GLU A 163 10.84 3.01 12.23
N TRP A 164 10.32 4.04 11.56
CA TRP A 164 10.07 3.97 10.12
C TRP A 164 11.33 3.64 9.33
N SER A 165 12.51 4.09 9.78
CA SER A 165 13.81 3.79 9.17
C SER A 165 14.16 2.29 9.24
N ASP A 166 13.80 1.65 10.35
CA ASP A 166 14.03 0.21 10.53
C ASP A 166 13.05 -0.59 9.65
N ILE A 167 11.80 -0.14 9.56
CA ILE A 167 10.80 -0.74 8.64
C ILE A 167 11.30 -0.68 7.21
N VAL A 168 11.77 0.49 6.75
CA VAL A 168 12.34 0.65 5.41
C VAL A 168 13.55 -0.27 5.21
N SER A 169 14.43 -0.38 6.20
CA SER A 169 15.60 -1.26 6.13
C SER A 169 15.21 -2.72 5.98
N ILE A 170 14.25 -3.21 6.78
CA ILE A 170 13.70 -4.56 6.67
C ILE A 170 13.19 -4.83 5.25
N VAL A 171 12.42 -3.90 4.68
CA VAL A 171 11.86 -4.05 3.33
C VAL A 171 12.95 -4.04 2.26
N VAL A 172 13.89 -3.11 2.33
CA VAL A 172 15.01 -3.00 1.38
C VAL A 172 15.83 -4.29 1.38
N GLU A 173 16.19 -4.81 2.55
CA GLU A 173 16.95 -6.05 2.69
C GLU A 173 16.15 -7.26 2.21
N ARG A 174 14.88 -7.37 2.63
CA ARG A 174 13.99 -8.50 2.32
C ARG A 174 13.75 -8.70 0.82
N PHE A 175 13.68 -7.60 0.07
CA PHE A 175 13.39 -7.61 -1.36
C PHE A 175 14.60 -7.23 -2.24
N GLY A 176 15.78 -7.02 -1.64
CA GLY A 176 16.99 -6.64 -2.38
C GLY A 176 16.83 -5.35 -3.18
N LEU A 177 16.10 -4.37 -2.63
CA LEU A 177 15.79 -3.13 -3.33
C LEU A 177 17.06 -2.28 -3.46
N VAL A 178 17.32 -1.82 -4.68
CA VAL A 178 18.41 -0.89 -4.94
C VAL A 178 17.84 0.51 -5.17
N PRO A 179 18.53 1.57 -4.73
CA PRO A 179 18.16 2.93 -5.10
C PRO A 179 18.04 3.02 -6.61
N ARG A 180 16.98 3.67 -7.07
CA ARG A 180 16.82 3.97 -8.50
C ARG A 180 18.03 4.81 -8.91
N ALA A 181 18.82 4.33 -9.87
CA ALA A 181 19.95 5.09 -10.39
C ALA A 181 19.45 6.46 -10.85
N GLU A 182 20.14 7.52 -10.44
CA GLU A 182 19.88 8.88 -10.91
C GLU A 182 20.10 8.89 -12.43
N GLN A 183 19.02 9.10 -13.19
CA GLN A 183 19.05 9.30 -14.64
C GLN A 183 19.11 10.79 -14.94
#